data_AF-A0A1A7X9I5-F1
#
_entry.id   AF-A0A1A7X9I5-F1
#
_cell.length_a   1.000
_cell.length_b   1.000
_cell.length_c   1.000
_cell.angle_alpha   90.00
_cell.angle_beta   90.00
_cell.angle_gamma   90.00
#
_symmetry.space_group_name_H-M   'P 1'
#
loop_
_entity.id
_entity.type
_entity.pdbx_description
1 polymer ?
#
loop_
_entity_poly.entity_id
_entity_poly.type
_entity_poly.pdbx_seq_one_letter_code
_entity_poly.pdbx_strand_id
1 'polypeptide(L)'
;MSKPKTSTVKKSANTRPPTLINGLTRDEVSKEQMEEHIVYLREELDREREERNYFQLERDKVSTFHEITERKLKEVKAEIKVLQKATEDDKARHEVEIKVYKQKMKHLLCEHQNTISELTADRLLSDEVMQNNQDQLEAELQSKVKAVMVDTQELDHKNYIEKLELEHVKEMAAAQEDWKRQFTEAEVKNEERLQLLQEELNSVFKSVINKEELSWNNHIIALKEFHEKTLEELRGISNIEEECKTIENLKQEMKERQIGLEKRIVTQEQSNQLLSERLCEVKKQSASMEKDLKFTSYTKKASQ
;
A
#
# COMPACT_ATOMS: atom_id res chain seq x y z
N MET A 1 40.67 90.69 103.35
CA MET A 1 40.11 92.04 103.10
C MET A 1 38.72 92.07 103.71
N SER A 2 38.34 92.82 104.73
CA SER A 2 39.01 93.70 105.69
C SER A 2 38.03 93.81 106.87
N LYS A 3 38.52 93.70 108.10
CA LYS A 3 37.81 94.28 109.25
C LYS A 3 37.78 95.80 109.05
N PRO A 4 36.80 96.49 109.66
CA PRO A 4 37.19 97.62 110.48
C PRO A 4 36.83 97.38 111.94
N LYS A 5 37.84 97.66 112.75
CA LYS A 5 37.79 97.87 114.19
C LYS A 5 37.43 99.34 114.46
N THR A 6 36.91 99.54 115.68
CA THR A 6 37.11 100.68 116.59
C THR A 6 36.53 102.05 116.23
N SER A 7 35.71 102.58 117.13
CA SER A 7 36.22 103.59 118.07
C SER A 7 35.21 103.90 119.18
N THR A 8 35.71 103.82 120.40
CA THR A 8 35.17 104.43 121.61
C THR A 8 35.20 105.94 121.49
N VAL A 9 34.06 106.60 121.69
CA VAL A 9 34.00 108.04 122.01
C VAL A 9 33.25 108.22 123.32
N LYS A 10 34.00 108.58 124.37
CA LYS A 10 33.50 109.20 125.59
C LYS A 10 32.80 110.51 125.20
N LYS A 11 31.51 110.65 125.50
CA LYS A 11 30.84 111.96 125.50
C LYS A 11 30.87 112.53 126.91
N SER A 12 31.52 113.69 127.02
CA SER A 12 31.53 114.61 128.16
C SER A 12 30.13 115.06 128.54
N ALA A 13 29.92 115.24 129.84
CA ALA A 13 28.74 115.89 130.41
C ALA A 13 28.74 117.40 130.11
N ASN A 14 27.52 117.97 130.06
CA ASN A 14 27.18 119.41 129.98
C ASN A 14 27.65 120.11 128.69
N THR A 15 26.77 120.59 127.81
CA THR A 15 25.57 121.41 128.04
C THR A 15 24.49 121.00 127.05
N ARG A 16 23.26 120.72 127.52
CA ARG A 16 22.11 120.68 126.60
C ARG A 16 21.98 122.09 126.00
N PRO A 17 21.97 122.26 124.66
CA PRO A 17 21.58 123.53 124.07
C PRO A 17 20.18 123.89 124.59
N PRO A 18 19.88 125.18 124.84
CA PRO A 18 18.54 125.57 125.30
C PRO A 18 17.52 124.97 124.34
N THR A 19 16.53 124.25 124.89
CA THR A 19 15.46 123.68 124.10
C THR A 19 14.65 124.84 123.56
N LEU A 20 15.00 125.28 122.35
CA LEU A 20 14.34 126.37 121.65
C LEU A 20 12.96 125.87 121.25
N ILE A 21 11.93 126.46 121.85
CA ILE A 21 10.54 126.29 121.44
C ILE A 21 10.28 127.42 120.45
N ASN A 22 10.17 127.11 119.16
CA ASN A 22 9.98 128.10 118.07
C ASN A 22 10.94 129.31 118.11
N GLY A 23 12.19 129.12 118.53
CA GLY A 23 13.20 130.19 118.55
C GLY A 23 13.16 131.11 119.78
N LEU A 24 12.37 130.82 120.81
CA LEU A 24 12.32 131.57 122.09
C LEU A 24 12.86 130.75 123.28
N THR A 25 13.41 131.45 124.28
CA THR A 25 13.95 130.86 125.53
C THR A 25 12.85 130.56 126.56
N ARG A 26 13.03 129.50 127.36
CA ARG A 26 12.04 128.95 128.34
C ARG A 26 11.39 130.01 129.25
N ASP A 27 12.10 131.09 129.53
CA ASP A 27 11.70 132.12 130.50
C ASP A 27 10.87 133.27 129.86
N GLU A 28 10.67 133.26 128.53
CA GLU A 28 9.91 134.28 127.78
C GLU A 28 8.57 133.76 127.24
N VAL A 29 8.25 132.49 127.47
CA VAL A 29 7.01 131.85 127.01
C VAL A 29 5.98 131.85 128.15
N SER A 30 4.83 132.50 127.95
CA SER A 30 3.72 132.48 128.93
C SER A 30 3.20 131.06 129.14
N LYS A 31 2.66 130.75 130.33
CA LYS A 31 2.14 129.41 130.68
C LYS A 31 1.12 128.90 129.64
N GLU A 32 0.22 129.77 129.17
CA GLU A 32 -0.77 129.46 128.13
C GLU A 32 -0.11 129.14 126.78
N GLN A 33 0.93 129.88 126.38
CA GLN A 33 1.66 129.64 125.13
C GLN A 33 2.45 128.32 125.18
N MET A 34 2.95 127.93 126.35
CA MET A 34 3.54 126.61 126.57
C MET A 34 2.49 125.50 126.45
N GLU A 35 1.29 125.69 127.02
CA GLU A 35 0.19 124.73 126.93
C GLU A 35 -0.31 124.56 125.49
N GLU A 36 -0.48 125.65 124.74
CA GLU A 36 -0.81 125.62 123.30
C GLU A 36 0.28 124.93 122.48
N HIS A 37 1.56 125.19 122.76
CA HIS A 37 2.65 124.50 122.08
C HIS A 37 2.71 123.01 122.42
N ILE A 38 2.36 122.61 123.65
CA ILE A 38 2.21 121.20 124.03
C ILE A 38 1.06 120.54 123.25
N VAL A 39 -0.07 121.22 123.08
CA VAL A 39 -1.19 120.73 122.27
C VAL A 39 -0.77 120.58 120.80
N TYR A 40 -0.16 121.62 120.21
CA TYR A 40 0.35 121.57 118.85
C TYR A 40 1.35 120.42 118.63
N LEU A 41 2.30 120.22 119.54
CA LEU A 41 3.26 119.11 119.45
C LEU A 41 2.60 117.73 119.60
N ARG A 42 1.50 117.61 120.36
CA ARG A 42 0.73 116.36 120.45
C ARG A 42 -0.04 116.09 119.18
N GLU A 43 -0.70 117.10 118.63
CA GLU A 43 -1.40 117.00 117.35
C GLU A 43 -0.43 116.67 116.21
N GLU A 44 0.76 117.28 116.18
CA GLU A 44 1.79 116.97 115.21
C GLU A 44 2.33 115.54 115.40
N LEU A 45 2.53 115.12 116.65
CA LEU A 45 2.93 113.74 116.95
C LEU A 45 1.86 112.72 116.50
N ASP A 46 0.58 113.03 116.68
CA ASP A 46 -0.51 112.16 116.27
C ASP A 46 -0.70 112.15 114.75
N ARG A 47 -0.55 113.29 114.04
CA ARG A 47 -0.46 113.35 112.57
C ARG A 47 0.69 112.50 112.03
N GLU A 48 1.89 112.68 112.57
CA GLU A 48 3.07 111.89 112.18
C GLU A 48 2.89 110.38 112.46
N ARG A 49 2.13 110.01 113.50
CA ARG A 49 1.76 108.61 113.77
C ARG A 49 0.78 108.07 112.74
N GLU A 50 -0.24 108.84 112.39
CA GLU A 50 -1.22 108.49 111.35
C GLU A 50 -0.56 108.34 109.98
N GLU A 51 0.31 109.28 109.60
CA GLU A 51 1.09 109.21 108.37
C GLU A 51 2.02 108.00 108.36
N ARG A 52 2.75 107.73 109.45
CA ARG A 52 3.57 106.51 109.57
C ARG A 52 2.72 105.25 109.41
N ASN A 53 1.54 105.20 110.04
CA ASN A 53 0.64 104.05 109.94
C ASN A 53 0.16 103.88 108.48
N TYR A 54 -0.24 104.97 107.83
CA TYR A 54 -0.65 104.98 106.43
C TYR A 54 0.48 104.47 105.51
N PHE A 55 1.70 104.99 105.64
CA PHE A 55 2.84 104.54 104.85
C PHE A 55 3.25 103.10 105.16
N GLN A 56 3.02 102.62 106.38
CA GLN A 56 3.23 101.22 106.74
C GLN A 56 2.21 100.32 106.03
N LEU A 57 0.93 100.65 106.06
CA LEU A 57 -0.12 99.92 105.35
C LEU A 57 0.10 99.90 103.83
N GLU A 58 0.46 101.03 103.23
CA GLU A 58 0.76 101.09 101.80
C GLU A 58 2.03 100.29 101.45
N ARG A 59 3.07 100.30 102.31
CA ARG A 59 4.24 99.43 102.12
C ARG A 59 3.85 97.96 102.17
N ASP A 60 3.07 97.55 103.17
CA ASP A 60 2.66 96.14 103.34
C ASP A 60 1.75 95.70 102.17
N LYS A 61 0.89 96.59 101.67
CA LYS A 61 0.08 96.37 100.48
C LYS A 61 0.94 96.22 99.21
N VAL A 62 1.94 97.07 99.01
CA VAL A 62 2.88 96.94 97.89
C VAL A 62 3.69 95.65 98.00
N SER A 63 4.18 95.30 99.19
CA SER A 63 4.90 94.06 99.46
C SER A 63 4.04 92.82 99.17
N THR A 64 2.79 92.78 99.64
CA THR A 64 1.88 91.67 99.36
C THR A 64 1.54 91.55 97.88
N PHE A 65 1.29 92.66 97.16
CA PHE A 65 1.11 92.63 95.71
C PHE A 65 2.35 92.14 94.98
N HIS A 66 3.54 92.56 95.42
CA HIS A 66 4.80 92.09 94.86
C HIS A 66 4.95 90.58 95.04
N GLU A 67 4.75 90.05 96.26
CA GLU A 67 4.80 88.62 96.54
C GLU A 67 3.78 87.81 95.73
N ILE A 68 2.54 88.30 95.60
CA ILE A 68 1.51 87.66 94.78
C ILE A 68 1.93 87.63 93.31
N THR A 69 2.45 88.74 92.79
CA THR A 69 2.87 88.84 91.39
C THR A 69 4.08 87.97 91.10
N GLU A 70 5.04 87.89 92.03
CA GLU A 70 6.18 86.97 91.91
C GLU A 70 5.74 85.52 91.91
N ARG A 71 4.81 85.14 92.80
CA ARG A 71 4.26 83.78 92.85
C ARG A 71 3.57 83.42 91.54
N LYS A 72 2.67 84.30 91.05
CA LYS A 72 2.00 84.11 89.75
C LYS A 72 2.99 84.02 88.60
N LEU A 73 4.03 84.84 88.60
CA LEU A 73 5.08 84.79 87.58
C LEU A 73 5.83 83.46 87.62
N LYS A 74 6.12 82.92 88.82
CA LYS A 74 6.75 81.60 88.99
C LYS A 74 5.83 80.47 88.52
N GLU A 75 4.53 80.54 88.84
CA GLU A 75 3.51 79.58 88.39
C GLU A 75 3.41 79.56 86.86
N VAL A 76 3.19 80.72 86.21
CA VAL A 76 3.11 80.81 84.75
C VAL A 76 4.40 80.35 84.08
N LYS A 77 5.57 80.69 84.64
CA LYS A 77 6.86 80.19 84.12
C LYS A 77 6.99 78.67 84.24
N ALA A 78 6.46 78.07 85.31
CA ALA A 78 6.43 76.62 85.47
C ALA A 78 5.46 75.97 84.48
N GLU A 79 4.26 76.53 84.30
CA GLU A 79 3.28 76.08 83.30
C GLU A 79 3.83 76.13 81.88
N ILE A 80 4.50 77.23 81.50
CA ILE A 80 5.15 77.36 80.18
C ILE A 80 6.18 76.25 79.98
N LYS A 81 7.02 75.95 80.98
CA LYS A 81 8.01 74.86 80.89
C LYS A 81 7.35 73.49 80.74
N VAL A 82 6.26 73.25 81.45
CA VAL A 82 5.48 72.00 81.34
C VAL A 82 4.89 71.89 79.94
N LEU A 83 4.28 72.95 79.40
CA LEU A 83 3.72 72.96 78.05
C LEU A 83 4.79 72.81 76.96
N GLN A 84 5.95 73.46 77.12
CA GLN A 84 7.09 73.29 76.22
C GLN A 84 7.56 71.84 76.19
N LYS A 85 7.75 71.22 77.36
CA LYS A 85 8.12 69.80 77.46
C LYS A 85 7.05 68.89 76.86
N ALA A 86 5.77 69.14 77.13
CA ALA A 86 4.68 68.37 76.54
C ALA A 86 4.66 68.46 75.00
N THR A 87 4.95 69.66 74.46
CA THR A 87 5.06 69.89 73.01
C THR A 87 6.28 69.18 72.41
N GLU A 88 7.42 69.17 73.11
CA GLU A 88 8.61 68.44 72.70
C GLU A 88 8.38 66.93 72.70
N ASP A 89 7.78 66.39 73.76
CA ASP A 89 7.43 64.98 73.86
C ASP A 89 6.44 64.56 72.76
N ASP A 90 5.49 65.43 72.42
CA ASP A 90 4.53 65.18 71.33
C ASP A 90 5.19 65.17 69.95
N LYS A 91 6.07 66.13 69.68
CA LYS A 91 6.89 66.13 68.46
C LYS A 91 7.75 64.87 68.34
N ALA A 92 8.36 64.42 69.44
CA ALA A 92 9.16 63.21 69.46
C ALA A 92 8.31 61.95 69.17
N ARG A 93 7.10 61.85 69.76
CA ARG A 93 6.14 60.78 69.45
C ARG A 93 5.75 60.79 67.98
N HIS A 94 5.36 61.94 67.45
CA HIS A 94 4.98 62.07 66.04
C HIS A 94 6.14 61.73 65.09
N GLU A 95 7.39 62.08 65.42
CA GLU A 95 8.53 61.69 64.60
C GLU A 95 8.73 60.17 64.56
N VAL A 96 8.54 59.49 65.70
CA VAL A 96 8.58 58.01 65.77
C VAL A 96 7.44 57.39 64.96
N GLU A 97 6.22 57.92 65.07
CA GLU A 97 5.07 57.46 64.28
C GLU A 97 5.34 57.58 62.78
N ILE A 98 5.85 58.73 62.32
CA ILE A 98 6.23 58.92 60.91
C ILE A 98 7.26 57.88 60.46
N LYS A 99 8.26 57.58 61.29
CA LYS A 99 9.26 56.54 60.98
C LYS A 99 8.63 55.15 60.89
N VAL A 100 7.73 54.81 61.80
CA VAL A 100 6.99 53.53 61.77
C VAL A 100 6.11 53.43 60.53
N TYR A 101 5.35 54.47 60.19
CA TYR A 101 4.53 54.49 58.98
C TYR A 101 5.38 54.39 57.70
N LYS A 102 6.53 55.06 57.66
CA LYS A 102 7.47 54.94 56.54
C LYS A 102 8.00 53.51 56.41
N GLN A 103 8.32 52.86 57.52
CA GLN A 103 8.77 51.46 57.52
C GLN A 103 7.64 50.51 57.08
N LYS A 104 6.41 50.71 57.58
CA LYS A 104 5.23 49.94 57.14
C LYS A 104 4.97 50.07 55.64
N MET A 105 5.07 51.29 55.10
CA MET A 105 4.94 51.53 53.67
C MET A 105 6.02 50.81 52.86
N LYS A 106 7.28 50.88 53.30
CA LYS A 106 8.38 50.13 52.65
C LYS A 106 8.15 48.62 52.67
N HIS A 107 7.70 48.09 53.81
CA HIS A 107 7.41 46.67 53.94
C HIS A 107 6.28 46.25 53.00
N LEU A 108 5.17 46.98 52.99
CA LEU A 108 4.03 46.71 52.11
C LEU A 108 4.42 46.74 50.63
N LEU A 109 5.23 47.73 50.21
CA LEU A 109 5.75 47.79 48.85
C LEU A 109 6.65 46.59 48.50
N CYS A 110 7.49 46.16 49.44
CA CYS A 110 8.34 44.99 49.27
C CYS A 110 7.50 43.70 49.18
N GLU A 111 6.48 43.55 50.01
CA GLU A 111 5.55 42.41 49.97
C GLU A 111 4.79 42.35 48.66
N HIS A 112 4.26 43.49 48.18
CA HIS A 112 3.60 43.57 46.88
C HIS A 112 4.55 43.23 45.74
N GLN A 113 5.78 43.75 45.77
CA GLN A 113 6.77 43.43 44.74
C GLN A 113 7.13 41.93 44.75
N ASN A 114 7.32 41.34 45.93
CA ASN A 114 7.60 39.91 46.07
C ASN A 114 6.42 39.07 45.55
N THR A 115 5.19 39.43 45.93
CA THR A 115 3.98 38.74 45.47
C THR A 115 3.85 38.81 43.94
N ILE A 116 4.10 39.98 43.34
CA ILE A 116 4.10 40.14 41.88
C ILE A 116 5.18 39.26 41.24
N SER A 117 6.38 39.25 41.80
CA SER A 117 7.49 38.43 41.31
C SER A 117 7.18 36.93 41.40
N GLU A 118 6.61 36.45 42.52
CA GLU A 118 6.18 35.07 42.70
C GLU A 118 5.08 34.69 41.70
N LEU A 119 4.01 35.49 41.60
CA LEU A 119 2.93 35.25 40.63
C LEU A 119 3.43 35.26 39.18
N THR A 120 4.40 36.11 38.86
CA THR A 120 5.00 36.16 37.53
C THR A 120 5.83 34.90 37.26
N ALA A 121 6.60 34.43 38.24
CA ALA A 121 7.37 33.20 38.14
C ALA A 121 6.45 31.97 38.00
N ASP A 122 5.41 31.87 38.82
CA ASP A 122 4.42 30.79 38.75
C ASP A 122 3.71 30.76 37.40
N ARG A 123 3.36 31.95 36.86
CA ARG A 123 2.78 32.06 35.52
C ARG A 123 3.74 31.55 34.46
N LEU A 124 5.01 31.97 34.48
CA LEU A 124 6.00 31.53 33.49
C LEU A 124 6.23 30.02 33.55
N LEU A 125 6.31 29.44 34.76
CA LEU A 125 6.41 28.00 34.94
C LEU A 125 5.17 27.26 34.43
N SER A 126 3.98 27.79 34.70
CA SER A 126 2.73 27.23 34.18
C SER A 126 2.69 27.29 32.65
N ASP A 127 3.09 28.42 32.05
CA ASP A 127 3.14 28.60 30.60
C ASP A 127 4.16 27.63 29.96
N GLU A 128 5.33 27.43 30.58
CA GLU A 128 6.35 26.47 30.13
C GLU A 128 5.85 25.03 30.20
N VAL A 129 5.20 24.63 31.30
CA VAL A 129 4.61 23.29 31.43
C VAL A 129 3.51 23.07 30.38
N MET A 130 2.65 24.07 30.16
CA MET A 130 1.61 23.98 29.14
C MET A 130 2.20 23.88 27.74
N GLN A 131 3.25 24.64 27.42
CA GLN A 131 3.93 24.57 26.14
C GLN A 131 4.59 23.20 25.92
N ASN A 132 5.30 22.68 26.92
CA ASN A 132 5.92 21.35 26.83
C ASN A 132 4.89 20.24 26.61
N ASN A 133 3.74 20.31 27.31
CA ASN A 133 2.64 19.37 27.11
C ASN A 133 2.04 19.47 25.70
N GLN A 134 1.88 20.70 25.19
CA GLN A 134 1.39 20.95 23.83
C GLN A 134 2.36 20.39 22.79
N ASP A 135 3.66 20.63 22.93
CA ASP A 135 4.71 20.16 22.03
C ASP A 135 4.76 18.62 22.03
N GLN A 136 4.64 17.98 23.19
CA GLN A 136 4.56 16.53 23.30
C GLN A 136 3.32 15.97 22.59
N LEU A 137 2.15 16.58 22.82
CA LEU A 137 0.91 16.15 22.18
C LEU A 137 0.97 16.31 20.65
N GLU A 138 1.56 17.40 20.17
CA GLU A 138 1.76 17.64 18.75
C GLU A 138 2.73 16.62 18.14
N ALA A 139 3.84 16.31 18.81
CA ALA A 139 4.78 15.29 18.37
C ALA A 139 4.13 13.90 18.29
N GLU A 140 3.33 13.53 19.29
CA GLU A 140 2.56 12.29 19.29
C GLU A 140 1.54 12.25 18.15
N LEU A 141 0.83 13.35 17.90
CA LEU A 141 -0.14 13.46 16.81
C LEU A 141 0.55 13.34 15.45
N GLN A 142 1.67 14.04 15.24
CA GLN A 142 2.45 13.95 14.00
C GLN A 142 2.96 12.53 13.77
N SER A 143 3.41 11.84 14.82
CA SER A 143 3.81 10.42 14.74
C SER A 143 2.65 9.52 14.32
N LYS A 144 1.47 9.68 14.96
CA LYS A 144 0.26 8.93 14.61
C LYS A 144 -0.22 9.19 13.18
N VAL A 145 -0.19 10.45 12.73
CA VAL A 145 -0.54 10.82 11.35
C VAL A 145 0.41 10.16 10.36
N LYS A 146 1.73 10.18 10.61
CA LYS A 146 2.71 9.50 9.76
C LYS A 146 2.47 7.99 9.71
N ALA A 147 2.18 7.35 10.85
CA ALA A 147 1.86 5.93 10.90
C ALA A 147 0.61 5.60 10.06
N VAL A 148 -0.48 6.34 10.24
CA VAL A 148 -1.71 6.16 9.44
C VAL A 148 -1.46 6.39 7.95
N MET A 149 -0.64 7.38 7.58
CA MET A 149 -0.28 7.61 6.18
C MET A 149 0.48 6.42 5.58
N VAL A 150 1.42 5.83 6.31
CA VAL A 150 2.16 4.63 5.88
C VAL A 150 1.19 3.46 5.74
N ASP A 151 0.35 3.20 6.74
CA ASP A 151 -0.64 2.11 6.70
C ASP A 151 -1.60 2.26 5.50
N THR A 152 -2.01 3.49 5.21
CA THR A 152 -2.88 3.79 4.06
C THR A 152 -2.16 3.53 2.73
N GLN A 153 -0.90 3.95 2.60
CA GLN A 153 -0.09 3.67 1.41
C GLN A 153 0.15 2.18 1.22
N GLU A 154 0.44 1.44 2.30
CA GLU A 154 0.60 -0.01 2.26
C GLU A 154 -0.69 -0.72 1.83
N LEU A 155 -1.84 -0.26 2.32
CA LEU A 155 -3.15 -0.77 1.91
C LEU A 155 -3.42 -0.48 0.43
N ASP A 156 -3.13 0.72 -0.05
CA ASP A 156 -3.27 1.10 -1.46
C ASP A 156 -2.36 0.25 -2.36
N HIS A 157 -1.11 0.04 -1.97
CA HIS A 157 -0.18 -0.85 -2.68
C HIS A 157 -0.70 -2.30 -2.71
N LYS A 158 -1.20 -2.80 -1.58
CA LYS A 158 -1.78 -4.14 -1.50
C LYS A 158 -2.97 -4.29 -2.45
N ASN A 159 -3.90 -3.34 -2.44
CA ASN A 159 -5.06 -3.33 -3.34
C ASN A 159 -4.64 -3.26 -4.81
N TYR A 160 -3.59 -2.49 -5.12
CA TYR A 160 -3.03 -2.40 -6.46
C TYR A 160 -2.40 -3.72 -6.93
N ILE A 161 -1.65 -4.40 -6.06
CA ILE A 161 -1.08 -5.73 -6.33
C ILE A 161 -2.21 -6.74 -6.56
N GLU A 162 -3.21 -6.80 -5.69
CA GLU A 162 -4.35 -7.71 -5.83
C GLU A 162 -5.10 -7.50 -7.15
N LYS A 163 -5.26 -6.24 -7.57
CA LYS A 163 -5.82 -5.90 -8.88
C LYS A 163 -4.94 -6.40 -10.04
N LEU A 164 -3.63 -6.21 -9.96
CA LEU A 164 -2.69 -6.70 -10.98
C LEU A 164 -2.68 -8.23 -11.06
N GLU A 165 -2.70 -8.92 -9.93
CA GLU A 165 -2.79 -10.38 -9.87
C GLU A 165 -4.09 -10.87 -10.50
N LEU A 166 -5.21 -10.21 -10.23
CA LEU A 166 -6.49 -10.54 -10.83
C LEU A 166 -6.48 -10.35 -12.36
N GLU A 167 -5.93 -9.25 -12.87
CA GLU A 167 -5.80 -9.03 -14.31
C GLU A 167 -4.85 -10.07 -14.95
N HIS A 168 -3.72 -10.38 -14.33
CA HIS A 168 -2.81 -11.41 -14.81
C HIS A 168 -3.48 -12.80 -14.87
N VAL A 169 -4.29 -13.17 -13.86
CA VAL A 169 -5.06 -14.42 -13.90
C VAL A 169 -6.05 -14.43 -15.06
N LYS A 170 -6.74 -13.32 -15.33
CA LYS A 170 -7.64 -13.20 -16.48
C LYS A 170 -6.89 -13.35 -17.82
N GLU A 171 -5.76 -12.68 -17.96
CA GLU A 171 -4.92 -12.77 -19.17
C GLU A 171 -4.39 -14.18 -19.38
N MET A 172 -3.92 -14.84 -18.32
CA MET A 172 -3.47 -16.23 -18.37
C MET A 172 -4.59 -17.20 -18.75
N ALA A 173 -5.80 -16.99 -18.22
CA ALA A 173 -6.98 -17.79 -18.59
C ALA A 173 -7.37 -17.58 -20.07
N ALA A 174 -7.38 -16.33 -20.54
CA ALA A 174 -7.65 -16.02 -21.94
C ALA A 174 -6.60 -16.63 -22.89
N ALA A 175 -5.31 -16.53 -22.54
CA ALA A 175 -4.24 -17.17 -23.29
C ALA A 175 -4.39 -18.70 -23.32
N GLN A 176 -4.73 -19.33 -22.20
CA GLN A 176 -5.00 -20.77 -22.15
C GLN A 176 -6.18 -21.17 -23.04
N GLU A 177 -7.26 -20.38 -23.05
CA GLU A 177 -8.42 -20.61 -23.92
C GLU A 177 -8.04 -20.46 -25.40
N ASP A 178 -7.27 -19.43 -25.76
CA ASP A 178 -6.75 -19.23 -27.10
C ASP A 178 -5.84 -20.39 -27.56
N TRP A 179 -4.95 -20.87 -26.68
CA TRP A 179 -4.10 -22.04 -26.97
C TRP A 179 -4.91 -23.31 -27.15
N LYS A 180 -5.92 -23.55 -26.30
CA LYS A 180 -6.84 -24.69 -26.46
C LYS A 180 -7.57 -24.62 -27.78
N ARG A 181 -8.09 -23.43 -28.15
CA ARG A 181 -8.74 -23.21 -29.45
C ARG A 181 -7.78 -23.53 -30.61
N GLN A 182 -6.57 -22.97 -30.60
CA GLN A 182 -5.56 -23.24 -31.64
C GLN A 182 -5.19 -24.73 -31.72
N PHE A 183 -5.07 -25.40 -30.57
CA PHE A 183 -4.78 -26.83 -30.51
C PHE A 183 -5.91 -27.65 -31.13
N THR A 184 -7.16 -27.40 -30.75
CA THR A 184 -8.32 -28.09 -31.33
C THR A 184 -8.45 -27.82 -32.84
N GLU A 185 -8.18 -26.60 -33.30
CA GLU A 185 -8.21 -26.28 -34.74
C GLU A 185 -7.09 -27.02 -35.49
N ALA A 186 -5.89 -27.13 -34.90
CA ALA A 186 -4.78 -27.88 -35.47
C ALA A 186 -5.06 -29.40 -35.51
N GLU A 187 -5.68 -29.95 -34.47
CA GLU A 187 -6.13 -31.34 -34.44
C GLU A 187 -7.14 -31.62 -35.54
N VAL A 188 -8.17 -30.79 -35.69
CA VAL A 188 -9.16 -30.92 -36.77
C VAL A 188 -8.51 -30.86 -38.15
N LYS A 189 -7.62 -29.88 -38.40
CA LYS A 189 -6.89 -29.79 -39.67
C LYS A 189 -6.02 -31.01 -39.95
N ASN A 190 -5.39 -31.57 -38.93
CA ASN A 190 -4.55 -32.76 -39.09
C ASN A 190 -5.40 -34.01 -39.35
N GLU A 191 -6.54 -34.15 -38.69
CA GLU A 191 -7.51 -35.22 -38.92
C GLU A 191 -8.08 -35.16 -40.35
N GLU A 192 -8.49 -33.99 -40.82
CA GLU A 192 -8.92 -33.77 -42.21
C GLU A 192 -7.84 -34.18 -43.21
N ARG A 193 -6.58 -33.80 -42.94
CA ARG A 193 -5.45 -34.14 -43.80
C ARG A 193 -5.14 -35.64 -43.78
N LEU A 194 -5.32 -36.32 -42.65
CA LEU A 194 -5.18 -37.77 -42.54
C LEU A 194 -6.27 -38.50 -43.33
N GLN A 195 -7.52 -38.02 -43.25
CA GLN A 195 -8.64 -38.55 -44.03
C GLN A 195 -8.41 -38.40 -45.52
N LEU A 196 -7.96 -37.22 -45.99
CA LEU A 196 -7.61 -37.00 -47.39
C LEU A 196 -6.51 -37.96 -47.88
N LEU A 197 -5.44 -38.14 -47.10
CA LEU A 197 -4.38 -39.11 -47.43
C LEU A 197 -4.90 -40.54 -47.50
N GLN A 198 -5.82 -40.92 -46.60
CA GLN A 198 -6.45 -42.23 -46.61
C GLN A 198 -7.35 -42.42 -47.85
N GLU A 199 -8.10 -41.40 -48.25
CA GLU A 199 -8.89 -41.40 -49.48
C GLU A 199 -8.02 -41.50 -50.73
N GLU A 200 -6.91 -40.74 -50.80
CA GLU A 200 -5.93 -40.82 -51.88
C GLU A 200 -5.31 -42.22 -51.99
N LEU A 201 -4.87 -42.79 -50.86
CA LEU A 201 -4.31 -44.14 -50.80
C LEU A 201 -5.34 -45.19 -51.27
N ASN A 202 -6.58 -45.09 -50.82
CA ASN A 202 -7.68 -45.95 -51.26
C ASN A 202 -7.97 -45.80 -52.76
N SER A 203 -7.91 -44.58 -53.29
CA SER A 203 -8.07 -44.31 -54.73
C SER A 203 -6.95 -44.95 -55.55
N VAL A 204 -5.69 -44.83 -55.09
CA VAL A 204 -4.54 -45.51 -55.71
C VAL A 204 -4.70 -47.01 -55.67
N PHE A 205 -5.06 -47.60 -54.51
CA PHE A 205 -5.33 -49.03 -54.41
C PHE A 205 -6.44 -49.49 -55.36
N LYS A 206 -7.58 -48.79 -55.42
CA LYS A 206 -8.66 -49.08 -56.37
C LYS A 206 -8.18 -48.98 -57.82
N SER A 207 -7.36 -47.99 -58.15
CA SER A 207 -6.79 -47.83 -59.49
C SER A 207 -5.84 -48.97 -59.86
N VAL A 208 -4.98 -49.41 -58.93
CA VAL A 208 -4.08 -50.56 -59.13
C VAL A 208 -4.88 -51.85 -59.32
N ILE A 209 -5.85 -52.11 -58.45
CA ILE A 209 -6.76 -53.27 -58.57
C ILE A 209 -7.49 -53.25 -59.92
N ASN A 210 -8.08 -52.12 -60.31
CA ASN A 210 -8.75 -51.99 -61.60
C ASN A 210 -7.80 -52.22 -62.79
N LYS A 211 -6.56 -51.74 -62.73
CA LYS A 211 -5.56 -51.98 -63.78
C LYS A 211 -5.20 -53.47 -63.89
N GLU A 212 -5.01 -54.13 -62.76
CA GLU A 212 -4.76 -55.57 -62.73
C GLU A 212 -5.98 -56.32 -63.26
N GLU A 213 -7.19 -56.04 -62.78
CA GLU A 213 -8.44 -56.64 -63.28
C GLU A 213 -8.61 -56.45 -64.79
N LEU A 214 -8.33 -55.25 -65.32
CA LEU A 214 -8.34 -55.00 -66.77
C LEU A 214 -7.28 -55.84 -67.49
N SER A 215 -6.08 -55.99 -66.93
CA SER A 215 -5.02 -56.84 -67.49
C SER A 215 -5.43 -58.31 -67.51
N TRP A 216 -5.99 -58.82 -66.40
CA TRP A 216 -6.52 -60.19 -66.31
C TRP A 216 -7.69 -60.40 -67.28
N ASN A 217 -8.62 -59.45 -67.38
CA ASN A 217 -9.73 -59.50 -68.33
C ASN A 217 -9.23 -59.52 -69.78
N ASN A 218 -8.27 -58.67 -70.12
CA ASN A 218 -7.65 -58.67 -71.45
C ASN A 218 -6.93 -60.00 -71.73
N HIS A 219 -6.25 -60.58 -70.72
CA HIS A 219 -5.62 -61.89 -70.86
C HIS A 219 -6.66 -63.00 -71.08
N ILE A 220 -7.79 -62.97 -70.37
CA ILE A 220 -8.91 -63.88 -70.58
C ILE A 220 -9.50 -63.73 -71.99
N ILE A 221 -9.67 -62.49 -72.48
CA ILE A 221 -10.14 -62.23 -73.84
C ILE A 221 -9.15 -62.81 -74.87
N ALA A 222 -7.86 -62.50 -74.74
CA ALA A 222 -6.83 -63.02 -75.64
C ALA A 222 -6.76 -64.56 -75.61
N LEU A 223 -6.93 -65.18 -74.44
CA LEU A 223 -6.99 -66.63 -74.31
C LEU A 223 -8.23 -67.22 -74.98
N LYS A 224 -9.40 -66.55 -74.83
CA LYS A 224 -10.63 -66.93 -75.53
C LYS A 224 -10.47 -66.84 -77.04
N GLU A 225 -9.90 -65.75 -77.55
CA GLU A 225 -9.63 -65.57 -78.98
C GLU A 225 -8.65 -66.61 -79.51
N PHE A 226 -7.60 -66.94 -78.74
CA PHE A 226 -6.67 -68.02 -79.10
C PHE A 226 -7.35 -69.39 -79.12
N HIS A 227 -8.21 -69.69 -78.14
CA HIS A 227 -9.02 -70.90 -78.13
C HIS A 227 -9.99 -70.95 -79.30
N GLU A 228 -10.64 -69.84 -79.64
CA GLU A 228 -11.55 -69.75 -80.78
C GLU A 228 -10.81 -69.95 -82.11
N LYS A 229 -9.62 -69.36 -82.24
CA LYS A 229 -8.74 -69.56 -83.40
C LYS A 229 -8.24 -71.00 -83.51
N THR A 230 -7.80 -71.62 -82.41
CA THR A 230 -7.38 -73.03 -82.42
C THR A 230 -8.55 -73.97 -82.70
N LEU A 231 -9.77 -73.65 -82.26
CA LEU A 231 -10.98 -74.37 -82.64
C LEU A 231 -11.30 -74.21 -84.13
N GLU A 232 -11.09 -73.04 -84.72
CA GLU A 232 -11.26 -72.81 -86.16
C GLU A 232 -10.16 -73.54 -86.97
N GLU A 233 -8.92 -73.56 -86.49
CA GLU A 233 -7.85 -74.38 -87.04
C GLU A 233 -8.17 -75.89 -86.92
N LEU A 234 -8.78 -76.32 -85.81
CA LEU A 234 -9.30 -77.69 -85.64
C LEU A 234 -10.47 -77.98 -86.59
N ARG A 235 -11.30 -76.99 -86.93
CA ARG A 235 -12.30 -77.12 -88.00
C ARG A 235 -11.64 -77.30 -89.37
N GLY A 236 -10.49 -76.68 -89.60
CA GLY A 236 -9.65 -76.98 -90.76
C GLY A 236 -9.22 -78.46 -90.80
N ILE A 237 -9.00 -79.09 -89.66
CA ILE A 237 -8.74 -80.55 -89.54
C ILE A 237 -10.03 -81.37 -89.78
N SER A 238 -11.23 -80.81 -89.58
CA SER A 238 -12.49 -81.45 -89.97
C SER A 238 -12.63 -81.67 -91.48
N ASN A 239 -11.89 -80.93 -92.33
CA ASN A 239 -11.80 -81.24 -93.77
C ASN A 239 -11.10 -82.57 -94.05
N ILE A 240 -10.27 -83.07 -93.12
CA ILE A 240 -9.67 -84.41 -93.24
C ILE A 240 -10.75 -85.49 -93.15
N GLU A 241 -11.85 -85.25 -92.43
CA GLU A 241 -12.97 -86.18 -92.34
C GLU A 241 -13.78 -86.24 -93.66
N GLU A 242 -13.87 -85.12 -94.39
CA GLU A 242 -14.38 -85.09 -95.78
C GLU A 242 -13.42 -85.78 -96.76
N GLU A 243 -12.12 -85.54 -96.66
CA GLU A 243 -11.07 -86.20 -97.46
C GLU A 243 -11.02 -87.72 -97.22
N CYS A 244 -11.26 -88.19 -95.98
CA CYS A 244 -11.33 -89.62 -95.67
C CYS A 244 -12.55 -90.30 -96.32
N LYS A 245 -13.71 -89.62 -96.40
CA LYS A 245 -14.91 -90.15 -97.09
C LYS A 245 -14.69 -90.33 -98.59
N THR A 246 -13.96 -89.41 -99.23
CA THR A 246 -13.57 -89.54 -100.64
C THR A 246 -12.62 -90.71 -100.86
N ILE A 247 -11.68 -90.95 -99.95
CA ILE A 247 -10.75 -92.08 -100.01
C ILE A 247 -11.48 -93.42 -99.83
N GLU A 248 -12.45 -93.52 -98.92
CA GLU A 248 -13.24 -94.74 -98.70
C GLU A 248 -14.06 -95.10 -99.96
N ASN A 249 -14.67 -94.10 -100.62
CA ASN A 249 -15.42 -94.29 -101.87
C ASN A 249 -14.53 -94.79 -103.02
N LEU A 250 -13.35 -94.20 -103.21
CA LEU A 250 -12.40 -94.65 -104.24
C LEU A 250 -11.90 -96.08 -103.99
N LYS A 251 -11.80 -96.49 -102.72
CA LYS A 251 -11.38 -97.85 -102.33
C LYS A 251 -12.47 -98.90 -102.63
N GLN A 252 -13.75 -98.54 -102.51
CA GLN A 252 -14.88 -99.40 -102.87
C GLN A 252 -14.92 -99.68 -104.38
N GLU A 253 -14.76 -98.65 -105.22
CA GLU A 253 -14.72 -98.78 -106.68
C GLU A 253 -13.56 -99.68 -107.17
N MET A 254 -12.40 -99.58 -106.52
CA MET A 254 -11.24 -100.44 -106.83
C MET A 254 -11.53 -101.92 -106.54
N LYS A 255 -12.23 -102.24 -105.46
CA LYS A 255 -12.60 -103.63 -105.12
C LYS A 255 -13.57 -104.24 -106.13
N GLU A 256 -14.56 -103.49 -106.59
CA GLU A 256 -15.53 -103.98 -107.58
C GLU A 256 -14.87 -104.27 -108.94
N ARG A 257 -13.91 -103.44 -109.37
CA ARG A 257 -13.09 -103.69 -110.56
C ARG A 257 -12.24 -104.96 -110.45
N GLN A 258 -11.65 -105.21 -109.29
CA GLN A 258 -10.82 -106.40 -109.03
C GLN A 258 -11.63 -107.70 -109.21
N ILE A 259 -12.81 -107.78 -108.60
CA ILE A 259 -13.71 -108.94 -108.68
C ILE A 259 -14.18 -109.19 -110.12
N GLY A 260 -14.38 -108.12 -110.90
CA GLY A 260 -14.76 -108.21 -112.32
C GLY A 260 -13.64 -108.72 -113.25
N LEU A 261 -12.38 -108.62 -112.86
CA LEU A 261 -11.23 -109.14 -113.61
C LEU A 261 -10.98 -110.62 -113.27
N GLU A 262 -11.09 -111.01 -111.99
CA GLU A 262 -10.95 -112.40 -111.54
C GLU A 262 -11.97 -113.34 -112.19
N LYS A 263 -13.23 -112.92 -112.33
CA LYS A 263 -14.26 -113.71 -113.02
C LYS A 263 -13.93 -113.95 -114.50
N ARG A 264 -13.26 -113.01 -115.16
CA ARG A 264 -12.88 -113.10 -116.58
C ARG A 264 -11.73 -114.08 -116.80
N ILE A 265 -10.77 -114.12 -115.89
CA ILE A 265 -9.63 -115.05 -115.93
C ILE A 265 -10.12 -116.50 -115.79
N VAL A 266 -11.00 -116.78 -114.82
CA VAL A 266 -11.55 -118.13 -114.60
C VAL A 266 -12.33 -118.65 -115.80
N THR A 267 -13.12 -117.80 -116.47
CA THR A 267 -13.83 -118.19 -117.71
C THR A 267 -12.89 -118.46 -118.88
N GLN A 268 -11.76 -117.76 -118.95
CA GLN A 268 -10.76 -117.93 -120.02
C GLN A 268 -9.98 -119.24 -119.84
N GLU A 269 -9.66 -119.63 -118.61
CA GLU A 269 -8.92 -120.85 -118.28
C GLU A 269 -9.73 -122.12 -118.56
N GLN A 270 -11.04 -122.12 -118.26
CA GLN A 270 -11.93 -123.25 -118.57
C GLN A 270 -12.08 -123.49 -120.09
N SER A 271 -12.08 -122.41 -120.90
CA SER A 271 -12.14 -122.52 -122.36
C SER A 271 -10.83 -123.09 -122.96
N ASN A 272 -9.68 -122.81 -122.36
CA ASN A 272 -8.39 -123.31 -122.82
C ASN A 272 -8.18 -124.80 -122.50
N GLN A 273 -8.76 -125.31 -121.41
CA GLN A 273 -8.73 -126.76 -121.09
C GLN A 273 -9.51 -127.61 -122.11
N LEU A 274 -10.71 -127.18 -122.49
CA LEU A 274 -11.56 -127.87 -123.49
C LEU A 274 -10.92 -127.91 -124.89
N LEU A 275 -10.22 -126.84 -125.28
CA LEU A 275 -9.51 -126.77 -126.56
C LEU A 275 -8.29 -127.71 -126.59
N SER A 276 -7.64 -127.93 -125.44
CA SER A 276 -6.47 -128.81 -125.34
C SER A 276 -6.86 -130.30 -125.44
N GLU A 277 -8.00 -130.69 -124.86
CA GLU A 277 -8.53 -132.06 -124.95
C GLU A 277 -8.95 -132.43 -126.38
N ARG A 278 -9.66 -131.54 -127.09
CA ARG A 278 -10.04 -131.76 -128.50
C ARG A 278 -8.84 -131.90 -129.45
N LEU A 279 -7.72 -131.25 -129.14
CA LEU A 279 -6.51 -131.31 -129.95
C LEU A 279 -5.75 -132.64 -129.76
N CYS A 280 -5.92 -133.31 -128.61
CA CYS A 280 -5.36 -134.62 -128.32
C CYS A 280 -6.10 -135.76 -129.07
N GLU A 281 -7.43 -135.67 -129.17
CA GLU A 281 -8.28 -136.65 -129.87
C GLU A 281 -7.98 -136.72 -131.38
N VAL A 282 -7.85 -135.55 -132.01
CA VAL A 282 -7.60 -135.43 -133.47
C VAL A 282 -6.21 -135.95 -133.85
N LYS A 283 -5.20 -135.76 -132.97
CA LYS A 283 -3.86 -136.32 -133.18
C LYS A 283 -3.82 -137.85 -133.12
N LYS A 284 -4.65 -138.48 -132.27
CA LYS A 284 -4.73 -139.96 -132.20
C LYS A 284 -5.45 -140.57 -133.41
N GLN A 285 -6.44 -139.89 -133.98
CA GLN A 285 -7.15 -140.36 -135.18
C GLN A 285 -6.30 -140.23 -136.46
N SER A 286 -5.50 -139.17 -136.58
CA SER A 286 -4.57 -139.01 -137.71
C SER A 286 -3.47 -140.08 -137.74
N ALA A 287 -3.02 -140.54 -136.57
CA ALA A 287 -1.99 -141.59 -136.47
C ALA A 287 -2.52 -143.00 -136.76
N SER A 288 -3.83 -143.26 -136.63
CA SER A 288 -4.43 -144.56 -136.98
C SER A 288 -4.71 -144.68 -138.48
N MET A 289 -5.14 -143.59 -139.15
CA MET A 289 -5.39 -143.59 -140.61
C MET A 289 -4.10 -143.73 -141.45
N GLU A 290 -2.96 -143.24 -140.97
CA GLU A 290 -1.67 -143.40 -141.67
C GLU A 290 -1.08 -144.83 -141.56
N LYS A 291 -1.53 -145.62 -140.57
CA LYS A 291 -1.12 -147.03 -140.41
C LYS A 291 -1.93 -147.98 -141.31
N ASP A 292 -3.18 -147.63 -141.62
CA ASP A 292 -4.08 -148.46 -142.41
C ASP A 292 -3.89 -148.32 -143.94
N LEU A 293 -3.18 -147.30 -144.43
CA LEU A 293 -2.81 -147.20 -145.86
C LEU A 293 -1.54 -147.98 -146.25
N LYS A 294 -0.86 -148.64 -145.30
CA LYS A 294 0.33 -149.47 -145.55
C LYS A 294 0.07 -150.99 -145.65
N PHE A 295 -1.17 -151.48 -145.56
CA PHE A 295 -1.46 -152.93 -145.44
C PHE A 295 -2.39 -153.60 -146.49
N THR A 296 -2.68 -152.97 -147.63
CA THR A 296 -3.33 -153.64 -148.79
C THR A 296 -2.61 -153.27 -150.10
N SER A 297 -1.49 -153.91 -150.50
CA SER A 297 -1.35 -155.24 -151.10
C SER A 297 -2.09 -155.45 -152.42
N TYR A 298 -1.32 -155.39 -153.52
CA TYR A 298 -1.18 -156.50 -154.49
C TYR A 298 -2.30 -157.56 -154.48
N THR A 299 -3.27 -157.45 -155.40
CA THR A 299 -3.87 -158.53 -156.25
C THR A 299 -5.21 -158.11 -156.86
N LYS A 300 -5.20 -157.65 -158.12
CA LYS A 300 -5.95 -158.27 -159.24
C LYS A 300 -5.87 -157.41 -160.51
N LYS A 301 -5.15 -157.94 -161.49
CA LYS A 301 -5.48 -157.79 -162.91
C LYS A 301 -6.88 -158.37 -163.17
N ALA A 302 -7.51 -157.83 -164.22
CA ALA A 302 -8.53 -158.43 -165.09
C ALA A 302 -9.99 -158.49 -164.56
N SER A 303 -10.84 -157.58 -165.07
CA SER A 303 -11.75 -157.86 -166.22
C SER A 303 -13.02 -157.00 -166.16
N GLN A 304 -12.97 -155.80 -166.76
CA GLN A 304 -13.79 -155.35 -167.90
C GLN A 304 -13.36 -153.93 -168.28
#